data_AF-A0A6J2K873-F1
#
_entry.id   AF-A0A6J2K873-F1
#
_cell.length_a   1.000
_cell.length_b   1.000
_cell.length_c   1.000
_cell.angle_alpha   90.00
_cell.angle_beta   90.00
_cell.angle_gamma   90.00
#
_symmetry.space_group_name_H-M   'P 1'
#
loop_
_entity.id
_entity.type
_entity.pdbx_description
1 polymer ?
#
loop_
_entity_poly.entity_id
_entity_poly.type
_entity_poly.pdbx_seq_one_letter_code
_entity_poly.pdbx_strand_id
1 'polypeptide(L)'
;MLFFITAAVLLASAEAKFFKDCGSKLATVHNVTVSGCEESSSHCILKRNTDATIGLQFTPLHNIDRINTEVHGVIMNIPIPFPLPESDACKDNGLTCPLKEGTLADYKATLPILKSYPKVTVEVKWELQSEHGDLVCVLINAKLV
;
A
#
# COMPACT_ATOMS: atom_id res chain seq x y z
N MET A 1 1.58 50.28 26.86
CA MET A 1 1.68 48.81 27.03
C MET A 1 1.61 48.19 25.64
N LEU A 2 2.73 47.64 25.14
CA LEU A 2 2.81 47.01 23.82
C LEU A 2 2.14 45.64 23.84
N PHE A 3 1.26 45.37 22.87
CA PHE A 3 0.78 44.01 22.58
C PHE A 3 1.48 43.52 21.30
N PHE A 4 2.52 42.71 21.46
CA PHE A 4 3.11 41.96 20.36
C PHE A 4 2.22 40.73 20.11
N ILE A 5 1.52 40.70 18.97
CA ILE A 5 0.82 39.50 18.49
C ILE A 5 1.85 38.63 17.76
N THR A 6 2.34 37.59 18.43
CA THR A 6 3.13 36.53 17.80
C THR A 6 2.19 35.58 17.05
N ALA A 7 2.15 35.66 15.72
CA ALA A 7 1.49 34.65 14.89
C ALA A 7 2.39 33.40 14.81
N ALA A 8 1.99 32.32 15.49
CA ALA A 8 2.66 31.03 15.35
C ALA A 8 2.25 30.39 14.01
N VAL A 9 3.14 30.43 13.02
CA VAL A 9 2.97 29.70 11.76
C VAL A 9 3.34 28.24 12.01
N LEU A 10 2.32 27.37 12.14
CA LEU A 10 2.52 25.93 12.15
C LEU A 10 2.92 25.48 10.73
N LEU A 11 4.23 25.35 10.50
CA LEU A 11 4.76 24.67 9.33
C LEU A 11 4.42 23.19 9.46
N ALA A 12 3.35 22.73 8.80
CA ALA A 12 3.11 21.32 8.62
C ALA A 12 4.19 20.76 7.69
N SER A 13 5.18 20.05 8.24
CA SER A 13 6.15 19.30 7.45
C SER A 13 5.44 18.12 6.82
N ALA A 14 5.29 18.14 5.50
CA ALA A 14 4.88 16.95 4.75
C ALA A 14 6.08 15.99 4.74
N GLU A 15 6.07 14.98 5.60
CA GLU A 15 7.05 13.90 5.55
C GLU A 15 6.87 13.13 4.24
N ALA A 16 7.97 12.90 3.53
CA ALA A 16 7.95 12.10 2.31
C ALA A 16 7.71 10.64 2.69
N LYS A 17 6.51 10.12 2.37
CA LYS A 17 6.18 8.70 2.55
C LYS A 17 6.64 7.86 1.37
N PHE A 18 7.02 6.61 1.62
CA PHE A 18 7.37 5.66 0.57
C PHE A 18 6.17 5.20 -0.25
N PHE A 19 4.94 5.55 0.15
CA PHE A 19 3.73 5.19 -0.55
C PHE A 19 2.80 6.38 -0.75
N LYS A 20 1.88 6.24 -1.71
CA LYS A 20 0.74 7.14 -1.94
C LYS A 20 -0.51 6.34 -2.28
N ASP A 21 -1.68 6.84 -1.91
CA ASP A 21 -2.95 6.33 -2.42
C ASP A 21 -3.06 6.67 -3.92
N CYS A 22 -3.46 5.69 -4.73
CA CYS A 22 -3.62 5.84 -6.18
C CYS A 22 -5.07 5.80 -6.66
N GLY A 23 -6.06 5.71 -5.76
CA GLY A 23 -7.47 5.68 -6.14
C GLY A 23 -8.38 4.82 -5.27
N SER A 24 -8.13 4.71 -3.96
CA SER A 24 -9.02 3.97 -3.05
C SER A 24 -10.37 4.68 -2.94
N LYS A 25 -11.40 4.18 -3.64
CA LYS A 25 -12.72 4.81 -3.70
C LYS A 25 -13.70 4.26 -2.67
N LEU A 26 -13.48 3.02 -2.24
CA LEU A 26 -14.40 2.28 -1.38
C LEU A 26 -13.85 2.03 0.03
N ALA A 27 -12.66 2.55 0.34
CA ALA A 27 -12.08 2.51 1.68
C ALA A 27 -11.24 3.74 1.99
N THR A 28 -11.09 4.04 3.27
CA THR A 28 -10.06 4.94 3.79
C THR A 28 -8.83 4.12 4.16
N VAL A 29 -7.69 4.39 3.52
CA VAL A 29 -6.40 3.78 3.87
C VAL A 29 -5.77 4.54 5.04
N HIS A 30 -5.48 3.84 6.14
CA HIS A 30 -4.89 4.43 7.34
C HIS A 30 -3.39 4.25 7.40
N ASN A 31 -2.92 3.06 7.04
CA ASN A 31 -1.50 2.73 7.11
C ASN A 31 -1.09 1.71 6.05
N VAL A 32 0.15 1.84 5.58
CA VAL A 32 0.82 0.89 4.70
C VAL A 32 2.17 0.56 5.30
N THR A 33 2.46 -0.73 5.43
CA THR A 33 3.74 -1.21 5.96
C THR A 33 4.41 -2.12 4.94
N VAL A 34 5.75 -2.08 4.90
CA VAL A 34 6.57 -3.01 4.14
C VAL A 34 7.69 -3.48 5.05
N SER A 35 7.89 -4.79 5.15
CA SER A 35 8.91 -5.38 6.03
C SER A 35 10.30 -4.79 5.75
N GLY A 36 10.92 -4.20 6.78
CA GLY A 36 12.24 -3.57 6.66
C GLY A 36 12.23 -2.18 6.01
N CYS A 37 11.07 -1.54 5.86
CA CYS A 37 10.93 -0.18 5.36
C CYS A 37 10.37 0.73 6.45
N GLU A 38 11.11 1.77 6.81
CA GLU A 38 10.69 2.79 7.79
C GLU A 38 9.66 3.74 7.18
N GLU A 39 8.66 4.19 7.97
CA GLU A 39 7.60 5.08 7.50
C GLU A 39 8.11 6.40 6.91
N SER A 40 9.19 6.94 7.48
CA SER A 40 9.84 8.18 7.04
C SER A 40 10.72 8.02 5.78
N SER A 41 10.82 6.80 5.24
CA SER A 41 11.61 6.55 4.03
C SER A 41 10.89 7.08 2.79
N SER A 42 11.64 7.67 1.86
CA SER A 42 11.10 8.04 0.54
C SER A 42 10.96 6.86 -0.42
N HIS A 43 11.65 5.75 -0.15
CA HIS A 43 11.62 4.52 -0.94
C HIS A 43 11.96 3.30 -0.08
N CYS A 44 11.35 2.16 -0.36
CA CYS A 44 11.64 0.89 0.29
C CYS A 44 12.74 0.12 -0.44
N ILE A 45 13.79 -0.29 0.29
CA ILE A 45 14.84 -1.15 -0.25
C ILE A 45 14.39 -2.60 -0.18
N LEU A 46 14.15 -3.21 -1.34
CA LEU A 46 13.76 -4.61 -1.45
C LEU A 46 14.96 -5.44 -1.92
N LYS A 47 15.51 -6.23 -1.00
CA LYS A 47 16.66 -7.10 -1.30
C LYS A 47 16.20 -8.31 -2.12
N ARG A 48 16.93 -8.63 -3.17
CA ARG A 48 16.65 -9.85 -3.94
C ARG A 48 17.08 -11.10 -3.17
N ASN A 49 16.41 -12.21 -3.47
CA ASN A 49 16.53 -13.49 -2.77
C ASN A 49 16.13 -13.41 -1.29
N THR A 50 15.11 -12.60 -1.00
CA THR A 50 14.43 -12.54 0.31
C THR A 50 12.92 -12.43 0.09
N ASP A 51 12.16 -12.54 1.17
CA ASP A 51 10.73 -12.26 1.16
C ASP A 51 10.46 -10.83 1.64
N ALA A 52 9.40 -10.22 1.12
CA ALA A 52 8.89 -8.95 1.59
C ALA A 52 7.41 -9.10 1.95
N THR A 53 7.02 -8.53 3.08
CA THR A 53 5.65 -8.54 3.58
C THR A 53 5.07 -7.14 3.51
N ILE A 54 3.92 -7.01 2.84
CA ILE A 54 3.10 -5.79 2.86
C ILE A 54 2.00 -5.94 3.91
N GLY A 55 1.68 -4.86 4.60
CA GLY A 55 0.48 -4.72 5.42
C GLY A 55 -0.33 -3.50 5.00
N LEU A 56 -1.64 -3.64 4.87
CA LEU A 56 -2.57 -2.56 4.57
C LEU A 56 -3.61 -2.50 5.69
N GLN A 57 -3.70 -1.35 6.34
CA GLN A 57 -4.76 -1.07 7.30
C GLN A 57 -5.74 -0.08 6.68
N PHE A 58 -7.00 -0.46 6.57
CA PHE A 58 -8.02 0.35 5.91
C PHE A 58 -9.40 0.15 6.55
N THR A 59 -10.33 1.06 6.29
CA THR A 59 -11.73 0.94 6.69
C THR A 59 -12.62 1.02 5.47
N PRO A 60 -13.41 -0.01 5.15
CA PRO A 60 -14.31 0.02 4.00
C PRO A 60 -15.50 0.96 4.26
N LEU A 61 -15.94 1.64 3.22
CA LEU A 61 -17.05 2.60 3.24
C LEU A 61 -18.42 1.93 3.06
N HIS A 62 -18.43 0.66 2.64
CA HIS A 62 -19.61 -0.18 2.47
C HIS A 62 -19.26 -1.63 2.84
N ASN A 63 -20.26 -2.51 2.92
CA ASN A 63 -19.99 -3.95 3.02
C ASN A 63 -19.36 -4.44 1.71
N ILE A 64 -18.34 -5.31 1.81
CA ILE A 64 -17.63 -5.87 0.66
C ILE A 64 -17.62 -7.39 0.78
N ASP A 65 -18.16 -8.07 -0.23
CA ASP A 65 -18.34 -9.52 -0.18
C ASP A 65 -17.12 -10.28 -0.70
N ARG A 66 -16.45 -9.75 -1.73
CA ARG A 66 -15.33 -10.41 -2.41
C ARG A 66 -14.21 -9.42 -2.68
N ILE A 67 -12.98 -9.88 -2.50
CA ILE A 67 -11.81 -9.05 -2.67
C ILE A 67 -10.76 -9.84 -3.44
N ASN A 68 -10.28 -9.29 -4.54
CA ASN A 68 -9.20 -9.85 -5.34
C ASN A 68 -7.97 -8.93 -5.30
N THR A 69 -6.81 -9.47 -5.03
CA THR A 69 -5.55 -8.74 -5.06
C THR A 69 -4.99 -8.70 -6.48
N GLU A 70 -4.62 -7.51 -6.94
CA GLU A 70 -3.83 -7.31 -8.15
C GLU A 70 -2.55 -6.55 -7.83
N VAL A 71 -1.43 -6.95 -8.43
CA VAL A 71 -0.12 -6.34 -8.19
C VAL A 71 0.55 -6.06 -9.52
N HIS A 72 1.04 -4.84 -9.67
CA HIS A 72 1.81 -4.42 -10.84
C HIS A 72 3.14 -3.77 -10.41
N GLY A 73 4.22 -4.11 -11.09
CA GLY A 73 5.46 -3.32 -11.05
C GLY A 73 5.43 -2.28 -12.15
N VAL A 74 5.40 -1.00 -11.80
CA VAL A 74 5.42 0.12 -12.76
C VAL A 74 6.84 0.60 -12.94
N ILE A 75 7.39 0.42 -14.15
CA ILE A 75 8.75 0.82 -14.51
C ILE A 75 8.64 1.74 -15.73
N MET A 76 9.17 2.96 -15.63
CA MET A 76 9.07 3.97 -16.70
C MET A 76 7.61 4.17 -17.18
N ASN A 77 6.67 4.26 -16.23
CA ASN A 77 5.22 4.38 -16.47
C ASN A 77 4.55 3.19 -17.18
N ILE A 78 5.27 2.07 -17.38
CA ILE A 78 4.70 0.85 -17.95
C ILE A 78 4.33 -0.09 -16.79
N PRO A 79 3.04 -0.41 -16.59
CA PRO A 79 2.62 -1.39 -15.59
C PRO A 79 2.91 -2.81 -16.10
N ILE A 80 3.65 -3.59 -15.32
CA ILE A 80 3.96 -4.99 -15.59
C ILE A 80 3.24 -5.83 -14.53
N PRO A 81 2.34 -6.75 -14.90
CA PRO A 81 1.60 -7.56 -13.94
C PRO A 81 2.53 -8.52 -13.18
N PHE A 82 2.30 -8.66 -11.89
CA PHE A 82 2.95 -9.65 -11.04
C PHE A 82 1.95 -10.78 -10.74
N PRO A 83 2.19 -12.01 -11.22
CA PRO A 83 1.27 -13.11 -10.99
C PRO A 83 1.28 -13.52 -9.51
N LEU A 84 0.09 -13.59 -8.90
CA LEU A 84 -0.10 -14.12 -7.56
C LEU A 84 -0.55 -15.59 -7.63
N PRO A 85 -0.05 -16.46 -6.75
CA PRO A 85 -0.50 -17.86 -6.69
C PRO A 85 -1.94 -17.97 -6.16
N GLU A 86 -2.33 -17.05 -5.27
CA GLU A 86 -3.69 -16.89 -4.78
C GLU A 86 -3.99 -15.38 -4.78
N SER A 87 -5.06 -15.01 -5.46
CA SER A 87 -5.48 -13.62 -5.62
C SER A 87 -6.71 -13.31 -4.76
N ASP A 88 -7.43 -14.30 -4.24
CA ASP A 88 -8.53 -14.09 -3.30
C ASP A 88 -7.99 -13.56 -1.96
N ALA A 89 -8.16 -12.26 -1.72
CA ALA A 89 -7.65 -11.59 -0.53
C ALA A 89 -8.39 -12.03 0.74
N CYS A 90 -9.57 -12.66 0.60
CA CYS A 90 -10.33 -13.22 1.71
C CYS A 90 -9.77 -14.56 2.19
N LYS A 91 -8.74 -15.11 1.52
CA LYS A 91 -8.04 -16.33 1.92
C LYS A 91 -6.62 -15.99 2.35
N ASP A 92 -6.21 -16.48 3.53
CA ASP A 92 -4.83 -16.48 4.01
C ASP A 92 -4.09 -15.13 4.06
N ASN A 93 -4.79 -14.00 3.88
CA ASN A 93 -4.22 -12.64 3.88
C ASN A 93 -4.74 -11.76 5.04
N GLY A 94 -5.28 -12.38 6.09
CA GLY A 94 -5.79 -11.68 7.29
C GLY A 94 -7.20 -11.11 7.18
N LEU A 95 -7.79 -11.08 5.98
CA LEU A 95 -9.17 -10.67 5.79
C LEU A 95 -10.12 -11.86 5.94
N THR A 96 -11.28 -11.63 6.56
CA THR A 96 -12.40 -12.58 6.58
C THR A 96 -13.60 -11.89 5.96
N CYS A 97 -14.03 -12.37 4.80
CA CYS A 97 -15.14 -11.78 4.07
C CYS A 97 -16.48 -12.42 4.48
N PRO A 98 -17.59 -11.65 4.48
CA PRO A 98 -17.68 -10.26 4.02
C PRO A 98 -17.06 -9.25 5.00
N LEU A 99 -16.37 -8.23 4.46
CA LEU A 99 -15.95 -7.09 5.27
C LEU A 99 -17.16 -6.21 5.57
N LYS A 100 -17.24 -5.75 6.82
CA LYS A 100 -18.32 -4.88 7.28
C LYS A 100 -17.93 -3.41 7.16
N GLU A 101 -18.85 -2.60 6.66
CA GLU A 101 -18.73 -1.13 6.63
C GLU A 101 -18.25 -0.57 7.97
N GLY A 102 -17.33 0.40 7.90
CA GLY A 102 -16.85 1.14 9.07
C GLY A 102 -15.96 0.33 10.03
N THR A 103 -15.67 -0.94 9.71
CA THR A 103 -14.83 -1.81 10.55
C THR A 103 -13.40 -1.80 10.06
N LEU A 104 -12.44 -1.58 10.96
CA LEU A 104 -11.02 -1.63 10.62
C LEU A 104 -10.64 -3.03 10.11
N ALA A 105 -9.98 -3.08 8.96
CA ALA A 105 -9.49 -4.28 8.32
C ALA A 105 -7.97 -4.22 8.20
N ASP A 106 -7.31 -5.34 8.52
CA ASP A 106 -5.87 -5.51 8.47
C ASP A 106 -5.53 -6.62 7.47
N TYR A 107 -5.07 -6.20 6.29
CA TYR A 107 -4.62 -7.10 5.23
C TYR A 107 -3.11 -7.29 5.31
N LYS A 108 -2.63 -8.51 5.05
CA LYS A 108 -1.20 -8.84 5.03
C LYS A 108 -0.90 -9.87 3.96
N ALA A 109 0.13 -9.61 3.14
CA ALA A 109 0.60 -10.55 2.13
C ALA A 109 2.14 -10.58 2.11
N THR A 110 2.70 -11.74 1.84
CA THR A 110 4.15 -11.94 1.71
C THR A 110 4.48 -12.45 0.32
N LEU A 111 5.40 -11.77 -0.37
CA LEU A 111 5.86 -12.16 -1.70
C LEU A 111 7.38 -12.35 -1.75
N PRO A 112 7.87 -13.32 -2.53
CA PRO A 112 9.29 -13.49 -2.76
C PRO A 112 9.84 -12.42 -3.73
N ILE A 113 10.94 -11.80 -3.35
CA ILE A 113 11.72 -10.91 -4.22
C ILE A 113 12.79 -11.76 -4.92
N LEU A 114 12.49 -12.21 -6.14
CA LEU A 114 13.33 -13.19 -6.83
C LEU A 114 14.70 -12.62 -7.24
N LYS A 115 15.72 -13.48 -7.21
CA LYS A 115 17.08 -13.15 -7.66
C LYS A 115 17.13 -12.70 -9.13
N SER A 116 16.22 -13.22 -9.95
CA SER A 116 16.09 -12.89 -11.38
C SER A 116 15.58 -11.48 -11.64
N TYR A 117 14.99 -10.80 -10.64
CA TYR A 117 14.50 -9.44 -10.83
C TYR A 117 15.66 -8.46 -11.08
N PRO A 118 15.48 -7.49 -12.00
CA PRO A 118 16.50 -6.50 -12.29
C PRO A 118 16.70 -5.57 -11.09
N LYS A 119 17.91 -5.03 -10.96
CA LYS A 119 18.18 -3.93 -10.03
C LYS A 119 17.61 -2.64 -10.64
N VAL A 120 16.51 -2.15 -10.09
CA VAL A 120 15.78 -1.00 -10.64
C VAL A 120 14.94 -0.33 -9.56
N THR A 121 14.59 0.94 -9.78
CA THR A 121 13.52 1.60 -9.03
C THR A 121 12.18 1.27 -9.69
N VAL A 122 11.20 0.88 -8.89
CA VAL A 122 9.87 0.46 -9.35
C VAL A 122 8.81 1.05 -8.43
N GLU A 123 7.69 1.49 -8.99
CA GLU A 123 6.49 1.73 -8.19
C GLU A 123 5.69 0.42 -8.15
N VAL A 124 5.57 -0.19 -6.98
CA VAL A 124 4.71 -1.36 -6.78
C VAL A 124 3.29 -0.85 -6.58
N LYS A 125 2.44 -1.07 -7.57
CA LYS A 125 1.00 -0.80 -7.49
C LYS A 125 0.32 -2.01 -6.85
N TRP A 126 -0.25 -1.83 -5.68
CA TRP A 126 -0.99 -2.85 -4.95
C TRP A 126 -2.46 -2.49 -4.90
N GLU A 127 -3.30 -3.38 -5.38
CA GLU A 127 -4.73 -3.14 -5.55
C GLU A 127 -5.52 -4.25 -4.87
N LEU A 128 -6.48 -3.87 -4.03
CA LEU A 128 -7.55 -4.74 -3.58
C LEU A 128 -8.80 -4.35 -4.39
N GLN A 129 -9.22 -5.23 -5.28
CA GLN A 129 -10.36 -5.06 -6.17
C GLN A 129 -11.60 -5.70 -5.54
N SER A 130 -12.71 -4.98 -5.49
CA SER A 130 -14.03 -5.53 -5.15
C SER A 130 -14.92 -5.61 -6.39
N GLU A 131 -16.12 -6.18 -6.23
CA GLU A 131 -17.19 -6.15 -7.24
C GLU A 131 -17.63 -4.73 -7.65
N HIS A 132 -17.27 -3.71 -6.87
CA HIS A 132 -17.63 -2.32 -7.09
C HIS A 132 -16.44 -1.43 -7.52
N GLY A 133 -15.26 -2.02 -7.73
CA GLY A 133 -14.02 -1.34 -8.11
C GLY A 133 -12.96 -1.31 -7.01
N ASP A 134 -12.00 -0.40 -7.14
CA ASP A 134 -10.83 -0.28 -6.26
C ASP A 134 -11.24 -0.03 -4.80
N LEU A 135 -11.13 -1.09 -3.99
CA LEU A 135 -11.30 -1.01 -2.54
C LEU A 135 -10.11 -0.28 -1.93
N VAL A 136 -8.90 -0.73 -2.26
CA VAL A 136 -7.63 -0.09 -1.89
C VAL A 136 -6.74 -0.03 -3.12
N CYS A 137 -6.11 1.12 -3.37
CA CYS A 137 -5.07 1.31 -4.36
C CYS A 137 -3.90 2.05 -3.71
N VAL A 138 -2.73 1.42 -3.64
CA VAL A 138 -1.51 2.09 -3.16
C VAL A 138 -0.36 1.90 -4.14
N LEU A 139 0.43 2.96 -4.34
CA LEU A 139 1.70 2.94 -5.07
C LEU A 139 2.83 3.05 -4.07
N ILE A 140 3.69 2.04 -4.03
CA ILE A 140 4.85 1.95 -3.13
C ILE A 140 6.12 2.18 -3.95
N ASN A 141 6.85 3.24 -3.63
CA ASN A 141 8.16 3.52 -4.20
C ASN A 141 9.18 2.52 -3.64
N ALA A 142 9.68 1.62 -4.49
CA ALA A 142 10.63 0.60 -4.10
C ALA A 142 11.90 0.62 -4.96
N LYS A 143 12.99 0.12 -4.40
CA LYS A 143 14.26 -0.08 -5.10
C LYS A 143 14.74 -1.51 -4.89
N LEU A 144 14.83 -2.26 -5.98
CA LEU A 144 15.32 -3.64 -5.99
C LEU A 144 16.85 -3.66 -5.99
N VAL A 145 17.45 -4.38 -5.03
CA VAL A 145 18.93 -4.47 -4.85
C VAL A 145 19.46 -5.89 -4.91
#